data_AF-A0A2M8P8M9-F1
#
_entry.id   AF-A0A2M8P8M9-F1
#
_cell.length_a   1.000
_cell.length_b   1.000
_cell.length_c   1.000
_cell.angle_alpha   90.00
_cell.angle_beta   90.00
_cell.angle_gamma   90.00
#
_symmetry.space_group_name_H-M   'P 1'
#
loop_
_entity.id
_entity.type
_entity.pdbx_description
1 polymer ?
#
loop_
_entity_poly.entity_id
_entity_poly.type
_entity_poly.pdbx_seq_one_letter_code
_entity_poly.pdbx_strand_id
1 'polypeptide(L)'
;STADESFITGECMPQAKRQGSIVIGGSVNDNGTLKIKVKYTGEDSYLSKVIGMVKEAQETKSKTQNLADKAAAWLFYIALGAGVTTLVVWLSLGKDFEYALERMVTVMIISCPHALGLAVPLVVAISTAVSAKNGLLIRNRTAFENARNITAIIFDKTGTLTKGEFGVTRFKSVSNHLSDDDLLQIAASIENSSE
;
A
#
# COMPACT_ATOMS: atom_id res chain seq x y z
N SER A 1 1.84 -34.47 -4.63
CA SER A 1 2.82 -33.50 -5.12
C SER A 1 2.67 -32.23 -4.30
N THR A 2 3.75 -31.47 -4.15
CA THR A 2 3.79 -30.17 -3.47
C THR A 2 3.77 -29.05 -4.51
N ALA A 3 3.09 -27.95 -4.20
CA ALA A 3 3.13 -26.75 -5.01
C ALA A 3 3.65 -25.58 -4.17
N ASP A 4 4.69 -24.94 -4.65
CA ASP A 4 5.18 -23.68 -4.11
C ASP A 4 4.26 -22.55 -4.59
N GLU A 5 3.57 -21.93 -3.64
CA GLU A 5 2.68 -20.78 -3.85
C GLU A 5 3.25 -19.50 -3.22
N SER A 6 4.50 -19.53 -2.74
CA SER A 6 5.15 -18.43 -1.99
C SER A 6 5.13 -17.10 -2.73
N PHE A 7 5.33 -17.12 -4.06
CA PHE A 7 5.29 -15.93 -4.90
C PHE A 7 3.92 -15.22 -4.90
N ILE A 8 2.84 -15.95 -4.58
CA ILE A 8 1.46 -15.47 -4.70
C ILE A 8 0.81 -15.29 -3.32
N THR A 9 1.02 -16.24 -2.40
CA THR A 9 0.40 -16.24 -1.06
C THR A 9 1.31 -15.69 0.02
N GLY A 10 2.63 -15.66 -0.21
CA GLY A 10 3.63 -15.30 0.81
C GLY A 10 3.93 -16.39 1.84
N GLU A 11 3.26 -17.54 1.74
CA GLU A 11 3.54 -18.69 2.60
C GLU A 11 4.84 -19.38 2.14
N CYS A 12 5.84 -19.45 3.02
CA CYS A 12 7.16 -20.01 2.68
C CYS A 12 7.15 -21.53 2.47
N MET A 13 6.25 -22.27 3.11
CA MET A 13 6.24 -23.73 3.00
C MET A 13 5.41 -24.20 1.79
N PRO A 14 5.96 -25.10 0.95
CA PRO A 14 5.22 -25.70 -0.17
C PRO A 14 3.94 -26.38 0.32
N GLN A 15 2.83 -26.11 -0.36
CA GLN A 15 1.52 -26.62 0.03
C GLN A 15 1.27 -28.00 -0.59
N ALA A 16 0.89 -28.97 0.22
CA ALA A 16 0.58 -30.33 -0.26
C ALA A 16 -0.69 -30.32 -1.12
N LYS A 17 -0.59 -30.78 -2.37
CA LYS A 17 -1.72 -30.86 -3.31
C LYS A 17 -2.17 -32.30 -3.49
N ARG A 18 -3.47 -32.53 -3.26
CA ARG A 18 -4.18 -33.80 -3.42
C ARG A 18 -5.32 -33.65 -4.42
N GLN A 19 -5.96 -34.77 -4.77
CA GLN A 19 -7.12 -34.74 -5.65
C GLN A 19 -8.23 -33.86 -5.05
N GLY A 20 -8.72 -32.89 -5.83
CA GLY A 20 -9.70 -31.90 -5.38
C GLY A 20 -9.11 -30.60 -4.82
N SER A 21 -7.80 -30.54 -4.54
CA SER A 21 -7.13 -29.29 -4.14
C SER A 21 -7.18 -28.25 -5.27
N ILE A 22 -7.37 -26.98 -4.88
CA ILE A 22 -7.23 -25.84 -5.78
C ILE A 22 -5.72 -25.57 -5.98
N VAL A 23 -5.34 -25.32 -7.23
CA VAL A 23 -4.00 -24.92 -7.62
C VAL A 23 -4.09 -23.55 -8.27
N ILE A 24 -3.25 -22.62 -7.82
CA ILE A 24 -3.25 -21.25 -8.34
C ILE A 24 -2.34 -21.19 -9.57
N GLY A 25 -2.79 -20.49 -10.61
CA GLY A 25 -1.96 -20.25 -11.80
C GLY A 25 -0.77 -19.37 -11.47
N GLY A 26 0.44 -19.82 -11.80
CA GLY A 26 1.70 -19.14 -11.44
C GLY A 26 2.48 -19.81 -10.30
N SER A 27 1.89 -20.79 -9.63
CA SER A 27 2.60 -21.63 -8.65
C SER A 27 3.60 -22.58 -9.32
N VAL A 28 4.69 -22.90 -8.62
CA VAL A 28 5.72 -23.82 -9.11
C VAL A 28 5.40 -25.22 -8.58
N ASN A 29 5.23 -26.18 -9.48
CA ASN A 29 5.14 -27.58 -9.09
C ASN A 29 6.53 -28.06 -8.72
N ASP A 30 6.67 -28.53 -7.49
CA ASP A 30 7.95 -28.92 -6.92
C ASP A 30 8.21 -30.40 -7.21
N ASN A 31 7.66 -31.30 -6.39
CA ASN A 31 7.87 -32.74 -6.56
C ASN A 31 6.66 -33.47 -7.17
N GLY A 32 6.91 -34.24 -8.25
CA GLY A 32 5.96 -35.18 -8.88
C GLY A 32 5.20 -34.63 -10.11
N THR A 33 4.34 -35.44 -10.72
CA THR A 33 3.53 -35.03 -11.88
C THR A 33 2.09 -34.70 -11.48
N LEU A 34 1.58 -33.55 -11.91
CA LEU A 34 0.20 -33.12 -11.68
C LEU A 34 -0.58 -33.12 -13.00
N LYS A 35 -1.80 -33.68 -13.00
CA LYS A 35 -2.81 -33.41 -14.03
C LYS A 35 -3.86 -32.47 -13.45
N ILE A 36 -3.96 -31.28 -14.02
CA ILE A 36 -4.81 -30.20 -13.50
C ILE A 36 -5.95 -29.95 -14.49
N LYS A 37 -7.18 -29.82 -13.97
CA LYS A 37 -8.32 -29.34 -14.75
C LYS A 37 -8.42 -27.83 -14.58
N VAL A 38 -8.31 -27.10 -15.67
CA VAL A 38 -8.44 -25.64 -15.68
C VAL A 38 -9.88 -25.26 -15.33
N LYS A 39 -10.06 -24.48 -14.24
CA LYS A 39 -11.38 -23.96 -13.82
C LYS A 39 -11.65 -22.53 -14.26
N TYR A 40 -10.61 -21.69 -14.27
CA TYR A 40 -10.70 -20.26 -14.57
C TYR A 40 -9.53 -19.87 -15.49
N THR A 41 -9.77 -19.02 -16.49
CA THR A 41 -8.76 -18.55 -17.46
C THR A 41 -8.85 -17.04 -17.66
N GLY A 42 -7.76 -16.43 -18.12
CA GLY A 42 -7.75 -15.01 -18.49
C GLY A 42 -8.12 -14.09 -17.34
N GLU A 43 -9.15 -13.27 -17.52
CA GLU A 43 -9.63 -12.26 -16.55
C GLU A 43 -10.19 -12.89 -15.27
N ASP A 44 -10.71 -14.11 -15.34
CA ASP A 44 -11.24 -14.83 -14.18
C ASP A 44 -10.15 -15.51 -13.34
N SER A 45 -8.89 -15.48 -13.80
CA SER A 45 -7.78 -16.05 -13.05
C SER A 45 -7.52 -15.30 -11.74
N TYR A 46 -7.02 -16.01 -10.73
CA TYR A 46 -6.65 -15.40 -9.45
C TYR A 46 -5.69 -14.22 -9.62
N LEU A 47 -4.68 -14.38 -10.49
CA LEU A 47 -3.67 -13.36 -10.75
C LEU A 47 -4.30 -12.09 -11.38
N SER A 48 -5.19 -12.26 -12.35
CA SER A 48 -5.92 -11.14 -12.97
C SER A 48 -6.78 -10.39 -11.97
N LYS A 49 -7.45 -11.09 -11.04
CA LYS A 49 -8.21 -10.46 -9.95
C LYS A 49 -7.32 -9.69 -9.00
N VAL A 50 -6.14 -10.23 -8.65
CA VAL A 50 -5.16 -9.52 -7.82
C VAL A 50 -4.66 -8.26 -8.52
N ILE A 51 -4.32 -8.34 -9.82
CA ILE A 51 -3.91 -7.17 -10.61
C ILE A 51 -5.03 -6.13 -10.67
N GLY A 52 -6.28 -6.55 -10.87
CA GLY A 52 -7.45 -5.67 -10.86
C GLY A 52 -7.61 -4.93 -9.53
N MET A 53 -7.54 -5.65 -8.41
CA MET A 53 -7.60 -5.05 -7.06
C MET A 53 -6.44 -4.07 -6.82
N VAL A 54 -5.23 -4.38 -7.29
CA VAL A 54 -4.07 -3.48 -7.18
C VAL A 54 -4.28 -2.21 -8.00
N LYS A 55 -4.80 -2.33 -9.23
CA LYS A 55 -5.08 -1.20 -10.10
C LYS A 55 -6.15 -0.28 -9.51
N GLU A 56 -7.24 -0.85 -9.02
CA GLU A 56 -8.32 -0.11 -8.36
C GLU A 56 -7.82 0.63 -7.11
N ALA A 57 -6.94 0.00 -6.32
CA ALA A 57 -6.29 0.63 -5.18
C ALA A 57 -5.35 1.78 -5.58
N GLN A 58 -4.71 1.73 -6.76
CA GLN A 58 -3.83 2.79 -7.28
C GLN A 58 -4.61 3.98 -7.84
N GLU A 59 -5.77 3.75 -8.44
CA GLU A 59 -6.64 4.79 -9.01
C GLU A 59 -7.44 5.55 -7.92
N THR A 60 -7.48 5.01 -6.71
CA THR A 60 -8.22 5.60 -5.59
C THR A 60 -7.51 6.85 -5.03
N LYS A 61 -8.15 8.02 -5.20
CA LYS A 61 -7.69 9.29 -4.60
C LYS A 61 -7.76 9.27 -3.07
N SER A 62 -6.81 9.94 -2.41
CA SER A 62 -6.81 10.05 -0.95
C SER A 62 -7.92 10.97 -0.44
N LYS A 63 -8.36 10.75 0.81
CA LYS A 63 -9.38 11.60 1.45
C LYS A 63 -8.87 13.04 1.63
N THR A 64 -7.58 13.22 1.89
CA THR A 64 -6.95 14.55 2.07
C THR A 64 -6.93 15.33 0.76
N GLN A 65 -6.64 14.67 -0.36
CA GLN A 65 -6.71 15.28 -1.68
C GLN A 65 -8.15 15.72 -2.01
N ASN A 66 -9.15 14.89 -1.72
CA ASN A 66 -10.55 15.25 -1.91
C ASN A 66 -11.00 16.44 -1.04
N LEU A 67 -10.46 16.58 0.18
CA LEU A 67 -10.72 17.74 1.03
C LEU A 67 -10.10 19.02 0.46
N ALA A 68 -8.86 18.93 -0.03
CA ALA A 68 -8.18 20.04 -0.68
C ALA A 68 -8.91 20.49 -1.96
N ASP A 69 -9.36 19.54 -2.79
CA ASP A 69 -10.14 19.81 -4.00
C ASP A 69 -11.48 20.51 -3.67
N LYS A 70 -12.16 20.08 -2.60
CA LYS A 70 -13.38 20.74 -2.12
C LYS A 70 -13.12 22.16 -1.61
N ALA A 71 -12.03 22.37 -0.87
CA ALA A 71 -11.65 23.70 -0.39
C ALA A 71 -11.30 24.63 -1.56
N ALA A 72 -10.57 24.14 -2.55
CA ALA A 72 -10.25 24.89 -3.77
C ALA A 72 -11.52 25.26 -4.55
N ALA A 73 -12.49 24.36 -4.68
CA ALA A 73 -13.77 24.64 -5.31
C ALA A 73 -14.54 25.73 -4.55
N TRP A 74 -14.61 25.64 -3.22
CA TRP A 74 -15.27 26.66 -2.40
C TRP A 74 -14.62 28.03 -2.54
N LEU A 75 -13.29 28.09 -2.52
CA LEU A 75 -12.54 29.34 -2.72
C LEU A 75 -12.76 29.93 -4.11
N PHE A 76 -12.87 29.09 -5.15
CA PHE A 76 -13.22 29.54 -6.50
C PHE A 76 -14.59 30.24 -6.51
N TYR A 77 -15.61 29.63 -5.90
CA TYR A 77 -16.95 30.24 -5.85
C TYR A 77 -16.97 31.54 -5.04
N ILE A 78 -16.22 31.62 -3.94
CA ILE A 78 -16.05 32.85 -3.16
C ILE A 78 -15.37 33.94 -3.99
N ALA A 79 -14.28 33.61 -4.69
CA ALA A 79 -13.54 34.55 -5.54
C ALA A 79 -14.41 35.11 -6.67
N LEU A 80 -15.18 34.23 -7.33
CA LEU A 80 -16.13 34.60 -8.37
C LEU A 80 -17.24 35.51 -7.82
N GLY A 81 -17.82 35.13 -6.67
CA GLY A 81 -18.83 35.94 -6.00
C GLY A 81 -18.31 37.32 -5.60
N ALA A 82 -17.11 37.40 -5.04
CA ALA A 82 -16.47 38.66 -4.67
C ALA A 82 -16.17 39.54 -5.90
N GLY A 83 -15.70 38.94 -7.00
CA GLY A 83 -15.45 39.64 -8.27
C GLY A 83 -16.73 40.24 -8.86
N VAL A 84 -17.80 39.45 -8.98
CA VAL A 84 -19.10 39.91 -9.48
C VAL A 84 -19.68 40.99 -8.57
N THR A 85 -19.59 40.81 -7.25
CA THR A 85 -20.06 41.82 -6.27
C THR A 85 -19.29 43.13 -6.43
N THR A 86 -17.97 43.06 -6.64
CA THR A 86 -17.13 44.23 -6.90
C THR A 86 -17.59 44.98 -8.14
N LEU A 87 -17.86 44.26 -9.24
CA LEU A 87 -18.37 44.87 -10.48
C LEU A 87 -19.70 45.60 -10.25
N VAL A 88 -20.66 44.94 -9.59
CA VAL A 88 -22.00 45.50 -9.34
C VAL A 88 -21.93 46.75 -8.45
N VAL A 89 -21.12 46.73 -7.39
CA VAL A 89 -20.99 47.85 -6.46
C VAL A 89 -20.38 49.07 -7.14
N TRP A 90 -19.30 48.90 -7.93
CA TRP A 90 -18.66 50.03 -8.61
C TRP A 90 -19.52 50.63 -9.72
N LEU A 91 -20.29 49.81 -10.45
CA LEU A 91 -21.27 50.30 -11.41
C LEU A 91 -22.42 51.05 -10.73
N SER A 92 -22.89 50.55 -9.58
CA SER A 92 -23.97 51.21 -8.80
C SER A 92 -23.53 52.56 -8.21
N LEU A 93 -22.23 52.74 -7.97
CA LEU A 93 -21.63 54.00 -7.54
C LEU A 93 -21.37 54.99 -8.69
N GLY A 94 -21.74 54.63 -9.93
CA GLY A 94 -21.63 55.50 -11.11
C GLY A 94 -20.22 55.61 -11.70
N LYS A 95 -19.34 54.62 -11.46
CA LYS A 95 -18.03 54.55 -12.13
C LYS A 95 -18.15 53.98 -13.54
N ASP A 96 -17.19 54.33 -14.40
CA ASP A 96 -17.09 53.79 -15.76
C ASP A 96 -16.93 52.27 -15.75
N PHE A 97 -17.46 51.62 -16.79
CA PHE A 97 -17.39 50.16 -16.94
C PHE A 97 -15.94 49.65 -16.96
N GLU A 98 -15.04 50.37 -17.61
CA GLU A 98 -13.60 50.04 -17.66
C GLU A 98 -12.99 49.97 -16.25
N TYR A 99 -13.30 50.96 -15.40
CA TYR A 99 -12.81 51.00 -14.02
C TYR A 99 -13.39 49.85 -13.17
N ALA A 100 -14.69 49.58 -13.28
CA ALA A 100 -15.34 48.52 -12.54
C ALA A 100 -14.82 47.12 -12.95
N LEU A 101 -14.56 46.92 -14.25
CA LEU A 101 -14.00 45.70 -14.80
C LEU A 101 -12.56 45.49 -14.34
N GLU A 102 -11.72 46.53 -14.37
CA GLU A 102 -10.34 46.50 -13.86
C GLU A 102 -10.30 46.03 -12.39
N ARG A 103 -11.19 46.57 -11.56
CA ARG A 103 -11.29 46.20 -10.13
C ARG A 103 -11.80 44.78 -9.93
N MET A 104 -12.81 44.33 -10.68
CA MET A 104 -13.28 42.95 -10.66
C MET A 104 -12.14 41.96 -10.97
N VAL A 105 -11.40 42.20 -12.06
CA VAL A 105 -10.29 41.34 -12.49
C VAL A 105 -9.18 41.32 -11.42
N THR A 106 -8.85 42.48 -10.85
CA THR A 106 -7.86 42.59 -9.77
C THR A 106 -8.25 41.73 -8.56
N VAL A 107 -9.50 41.82 -8.10
CA VAL A 107 -10.00 41.02 -6.97
C VAL A 107 -9.96 39.53 -7.30
N MET A 108 -10.38 39.13 -8.50
CA MET A 108 -10.36 37.72 -8.92
C MET A 108 -8.94 37.15 -9.00
N ILE A 109 -7.97 37.91 -9.52
CA ILE A 109 -6.58 37.46 -9.62
C ILE A 109 -5.96 37.26 -8.23
N ILE A 110 -6.16 38.22 -7.32
CA ILE A 110 -5.59 38.17 -5.96
C ILE A 110 -6.22 37.06 -5.12
N SER A 111 -7.51 36.75 -5.34
CA SER A 111 -8.25 35.74 -4.58
C SER A 111 -8.05 34.31 -5.10
N CYS A 112 -7.42 34.10 -6.26
CA CYS A 112 -7.27 32.78 -6.85
C CYS A 112 -6.21 31.92 -6.10
N PRO A 113 -6.59 30.78 -5.50
CA PRO A 113 -5.72 30.03 -4.58
C PRO A 113 -4.80 29.02 -5.32
N HIS A 114 -3.94 29.50 -6.22
CA HIS A 114 -3.06 28.65 -7.05
C HIS A 114 -2.15 27.70 -6.23
N ALA A 115 -1.71 28.12 -5.05
CA ALA A 115 -0.82 27.33 -4.21
C ALA A 115 -1.52 26.12 -3.53
N LEU A 116 -2.83 26.21 -3.30
CA LEU A 116 -3.56 25.19 -2.53
C LEU A 116 -3.61 23.85 -3.26
N GLY A 117 -3.75 23.86 -4.59
CA GLY A 117 -3.84 22.64 -5.41
C GLY A 117 -2.52 21.88 -5.54
N LEU A 118 -1.37 22.54 -5.34
CA LEU A 118 -0.04 21.93 -5.47
C LEU A 118 0.57 21.51 -4.12
N ALA A 119 0.08 22.07 -3.02
CA ALA A 119 0.66 21.84 -1.70
C ALA A 119 0.66 20.35 -1.30
N VAL A 120 -0.48 19.68 -1.45
CA VAL A 120 -0.63 18.25 -1.07
C VAL A 120 0.27 17.32 -1.90
N PRO A 121 0.25 17.32 -3.25
CA PRO A 121 1.10 16.42 -4.03
C PRO A 121 2.60 16.69 -3.80
N LEU A 122 2.99 17.94 -3.59
CA LEU A 122 4.39 18.29 -3.31
C LEU A 122 4.86 17.72 -1.97
N VAL A 123 4.08 17.89 -0.90
CA VAL A 123 4.40 17.33 0.41
C VAL A 123 4.50 15.81 0.34
N VAL A 124 3.55 15.15 -0.33
CA VAL A 124 3.55 13.69 -0.49
C VAL A 124 4.79 13.21 -1.26
N ALA A 125 5.17 13.91 -2.34
CA ALA A 125 6.36 13.57 -3.11
C ALA A 125 7.64 13.69 -2.28
N ILE A 126 7.80 14.78 -1.53
CA ILE A 126 8.95 15.00 -0.64
C ILE A 126 8.97 13.97 0.48
N SER A 127 7.86 13.73 1.17
CA SER A 127 7.76 12.72 2.23
C SER A 127 8.08 11.32 1.73
N THR A 128 7.67 10.98 0.51
CA THR A 128 8.00 9.69 -0.11
C THR A 128 9.50 9.56 -0.37
N ALA A 129 10.12 10.60 -0.93
CA ALA A 129 11.56 10.62 -1.20
C ALA A 129 12.39 10.52 0.10
N VAL A 130 11.99 11.23 1.15
CA VAL A 130 12.63 11.15 2.48
C VAL A 130 12.45 9.77 3.08
N SER A 131 11.26 9.17 2.99
CA SER A 131 10.98 7.83 3.53
C SER A 131 11.83 6.77 2.83
N ALA A 132 11.94 6.82 1.50
CA ALA A 132 12.76 5.89 0.73
C ALA A 132 14.24 5.95 1.12
N LYS A 133 14.78 7.15 1.38
CA LYS A 133 16.16 7.31 1.88
C LYS A 133 16.39 6.66 3.25
N ASN A 134 15.34 6.44 4.03
CA ASN A 134 15.37 5.80 5.35
C ASN A 134 14.91 4.34 5.32
N GLY A 135 14.84 3.70 4.14
CA GLY A 135 14.45 2.30 4.00
C GLY A 135 12.94 2.04 4.13
N LEU A 136 12.10 3.08 4.12
CA LEU A 136 10.65 2.96 4.15
C LEU A 136 10.08 3.06 2.73
N LEU A 137 9.61 1.92 2.20
CA LEU A 137 9.02 1.83 0.86
C LEU A 137 7.50 2.01 0.93
N ILE A 138 7.02 3.18 0.49
CA ILE A 138 5.60 3.51 0.48
C ILE A 138 4.98 3.07 -0.86
N ARG A 139 4.15 2.02 -0.82
CA ARG A 139 3.41 1.53 -2.00
C ARG A 139 2.05 2.20 -2.20
N ASN A 140 1.41 2.64 -1.12
CA ASN A 140 0.06 3.21 -1.15
C ASN A 140 0.03 4.56 -0.42
N ARG A 141 -0.32 5.62 -1.16
CA ARG A 141 -0.35 7.01 -0.64
C ARG A 141 -1.42 7.21 0.43
N THR A 142 -2.61 6.67 0.20
CA THR A 142 -3.73 6.77 1.14
C THR A 142 -3.42 6.05 2.46
N ALA A 143 -2.77 4.90 2.40
CA ALA A 143 -2.31 4.19 3.60
C ALA A 143 -1.26 5.01 4.38
N PHE A 144 -0.33 5.66 3.67
CA PHE A 144 0.69 6.51 4.28
C PHE A 144 0.10 7.74 4.97
N GLU A 145 -0.86 8.44 4.34
CA GLU A 145 -1.56 9.56 4.99
C GLU A 145 -2.32 9.10 6.25
N ASN A 146 -2.98 7.95 6.18
CA ASN A 146 -3.71 7.38 7.31
C ASN A 146 -2.80 6.82 8.40
N ALA A 147 -1.52 6.56 8.11
CA ALA A 147 -0.58 6.02 9.08
C ALA A 147 -0.43 6.92 10.32
N ARG A 148 -0.62 8.24 10.15
CA ARG A 148 -0.62 9.20 11.27
C ARG A 148 -1.72 8.95 12.31
N ASN A 149 -2.80 8.26 11.93
CA ASN A 149 -3.95 7.99 12.79
C ASN A 149 -3.88 6.58 13.41
N ILE A 150 -2.81 5.81 13.16
CA ILE A 150 -2.64 4.48 13.73
C ILE A 150 -2.40 4.62 15.24
N THR A 151 -3.22 3.94 16.02
CA THR A 151 -3.13 3.93 17.50
C THR A 151 -2.61 2.60 18.05
N ALA A 152 -2.70 1.53 17.26
CA ALA A 152 -2.26 0.20 17.63
C ALA A 152 -1.54 -0.46 16.45
N ILE A 153 -0.42 -1.13 16.75
CA ILE A 153 0.33 -1.92 15.78
C ILE A 153 0.29 -3.37 16.25
N ILE A 154 -0.26 -4.24 15.42
CA ILE A 154 -0.26 -5.68 15.65
C ILE A 154 0.84 -6.24 14.75
N PHE A 155 1.85 -6.85 15.37
CA PHE A 155 2.93 -7.49 14.64
C PHE A 155 2.57 -8.95 14.41
N ASP A 156 2.79 -9.43 13.19
CA ASP A 156 2.95 -10.86 13.01
C ASP A 156 4.25 -11.31 13.70
N LYS A 157 4.28 -12.53 14.22
CA LYS A 157 5.47 -13.03 14.91
C LYS A 157 6.52 -13.46 13.89
N THR A 158 6.14 -14.36 13.00
CA THR A 158 7.06 -15.07 12.11
C THR A 158 7.49 -14.15 10.96
N GLY A 159 8.79 -13.95 10.76
CA GLY A 159 9.32 -13.13 9.66
C GLY A 159 9.17 -11.61 9.84
N THR A 160 8.46 -11.15 10.87
CA THR A 160 8.40 -9.72 11.26
C THR A 160 9.17 -9.45 12.55
N LEU A 161 8.84 -10.16 13.63
CA LEU A 161 9.58 -10.06 14.90
C LEU A 161 10.74 -11.06 14.98
N THR A 162 10.59 -12.21 14.32
CA THR A 162 11.64 -13.23 14.26
C THR A 162 12.50 -13.07 13.03
N LYS A 163 13.76 -13.54 13.10
CA LYS A 163 14.69 -13.53 11.97
C LYS A 163 14.29 -14.43 10.79
N GLY A 164 13.23 -15.24 10.94
CA GLY A 164 12.85 -16.25 9.95
C GLY A 164 13.78 -17.47 9.89
N GLU A 165 14.86 -17.48 10.69
CA GLU A 165 15.80 -18.59 10.79
C GLU A 165 15.43 -19.49 11.97
N PHE A 166 15.24 -20.78 11.69
CA PHE A 166 15.06 -21.78 12.75
C PHE A 166 16.43 -22.12 13.34
N GLY A 167 16.53 -22.07 14.66
CA GLY A 167 17.74 -22.41 15.40
C GLY A 167 17.39 -23.10 16.71
N VAL A 168 18.16 -24.12 17.08
CA VAL A 168 18.02 -24.78 18.38
C VAL A 168 18.68 -23.90 19.44
N THR A 169 17.86 -23.26 20.28
CA THR A 169 18.38 -22.36 21.33
C THR A 169 18.74 -23.08 22.63
N ARG A 170 18.08 -24.22 22.91
CA ARG A 170 18.28 -25.01 24.13
C ARG A 170 18.05 -26.49 23.83
N PHE A 171 18.93 -27.33 24.34
CA PHE A 171 18.82 -28.77 24.36
C PHE A 171 19.37 -29.28 25.69
N LYS A 172 18.85 -30.42 26.17
CA LYS A 172 19.25 -31.01 27.44
C LYS A 172 19.03 -32.52 27.40
N SER A 173 20.07 -33.28 27.76
CA SER A 173 19.97 -34.70 27.98
C SER A 173 19.19 -35.00 29.26
N VAL A 174 18.25 -35.94 29.17
CA VAL A 174 17.54 -36.51 30.31
C VAL A 174 18.26 -37.72 30.91
N SER A 175 19.34 -38.19 30.27
CA SER A 175 20.14 -39.33 30.73
C SER A 175 21.46 -38.85 31.32
N ASN A 176 21.86 -39.41 32.45
CA ASN A 176 23.16 -39.14 33.06
C ASN A 176 24.33 -39.76 32.28
N HIS A 177 24.05 -40.62 31.29
CA HIS A 177 25.06 -41.31 30.48
C HIS A 177 25.30 -40.66 29.12
N LEU A 178 24.53 -39.63 28.77
CA LEU A 178 24.63 -38.94 27.47
C LEU A 178 24.89 -37.47 27.73
N SER A 179 25.94 -36.92 27.12
CA SER A 179 26.18 -35.48 27.18
C SER A 179 25.17 -34.72 26.32
N ASP A 180 25.01 -33.43 26.60
CA ASP A 180 24.13 -32.56 25.81
C ASP A 180 24.60 -32.51 24.33
N ASP A 181 25.92 -32.56 24.08
CA ASP A 181 26.52 -32.53 22.73
C ASP A 181 26.32 -33.86 21.98
N ASP A 182 26.46 -35.00 22.66
CA ASP A 182 26.18 -36.32 22.06
C ASP A 182 24.73 -36.42 21.59
N LEU A 183 23.80 -35.86 22.39
CA LEU A 183 22.39 -35.81 22.04
C LEU A 183 22.16 -34.96 20.78
N LEU A 184 22.79 -33.79 20.70
CA LEU A 184 22.67 -32.91 19.54
C LEU A 184 23.23 -33.58 18.28
N GLN A 185 24.38 -34.26 18.40
CA GLN A 185 25.01 -34.98 17.30
C GLN A 185 24.12 -36.11 16.76
N ILE A 186 23.51 -36.89 17.65
CA ILE A 186 22.59 -37.97 17.26
C ILE A 186 21.33 -37.39 16.61
N ALA A 187 20.73 -36.35 17.20
CA ALA A 187 19.55 -35.70 16.64
C ALA A 187 19.81 -35.14 15.24
N ALA A 188 20.95 -34.45 15.06
CA ALA A 188 21.37 -33.94 13.76
C ALA A 188 21.62 -35.06 12.74
N SER A 189 22.20 -36.18 13.17
CA SER A 189 22.46 -37.33 12.29
C SER A 189 21.18 -37.98 11.76
N ILE A 190 20.12 -38.01 12.58
CA ILE A 190 18.79 -38.54 12.20
C ILE A 190 18.07 -37.56 11.27
N GLU A 191 18.09 -36.27 11.59
CA GLU A 191 17.42 -35.23 10.80
C GLU A 191 18.17 -34.86 9.52
N ASN A 192 19.40 -35.32 9.31
CA ASN A 192 20.21 -35.01 8.12
C ASN A 192 19.58 -35.46 6.78
N SER A 193 18.56 -36.32 6.81
CA SER A 193 17.80 -36.76 5.62
C SER A 193 16.43 -36.08 5.49
N SER A 194 16.10 -35.18 6.41
CA SER A 194 14.86 -34.40 6.47
C SER A 194 15.15 -32.99 5.93
N GLU A 195 14.29 -32.48 5.04
CA GLU A 195 14.36 -31.08 4.55
C GLU A 195 13.75 -30.09 5.55
#